data_AF-A0A3M1B9Y8-F1
#
_entry.id   AF-A0A3M1B9Y8-F1
#
_cell.length_a   1.000
_cell.length_b   1.000
_cell.length_c   1.000
_cell.angle_alpha   90.00
_cell.angle_beta   90.00
_cell.angle_gamma   90.00
#
_symmetry.space_group_name_H-M   'P 1'
#
loop_
_entity.id
_entity.type
_entity.pdbx_description
1 polymer ?
#
loop_
_entity_poly.entity_id
_entity_poly.type
_entity_poly.pdbx_seq_one_letter_code
_entity_poly.pdbx_strand_id
1 'polypeptide(L)'
;MVKSRWLDPEALIARLCTRCQRQRAAWLRGEGKWPLRFSLGVPTEREAQQHLDWMRQWVEAWNRWSGPGRIEWAERRWSSLGRQQVPERIVFDSPIEAMTACGLEGPWRTAEERLARIRECWPVLAPHAARNWTVLAEWQEEDFERLWQLLDWLLTHPDSGLLIRQLPVPGVDGKWLEGHRRVVTDWLARLQGREGSEDLYALAGLRRLPARLRLRFLDANLRCRLGGLGDIEAPVDDIAALDLPLACVFIVENLQTGLAF
;
A
#
# COMPACT_ATOMS: atom_id res chain seq x y z
N MET A 1 16.94 4.02 24.89
CA MET A 1 16.69 2.59 25.20
C MET A 1 18.03 1.86 25.24
N VAL A 2 18.43 1.39 26.42
CA VAL A 2 19.63 0.54 26.57
C VAL A 2 19.39 -0.72 25.75
N LYS A 3 20.28 -1.02 24.79
CA LYS A 3 20.24 -2.33 24.11
C LYS A 3 20.37 -3.37 25.20
N SER A 4 19.29 -4.09 25.53
CA SER A 4 19.43 -5.29 26.34
C SER A 4 20.47 -6.17 25.67
N ARG A 5 21.54 -6.44 26.42
CA ARG A 5 22.69 -7.23 25.97
C ARG A 5 22.27 -8.68 25.70
N TRP A 6 21.16 -9.09 26.31
CA TRP A 6 20.56 -10.40 26.21
C TRP A 6 19.18 -10.29 25.56
N LEU A 7 18.94 -11.16 24.60
CA LEU A 7 17.71 -11.17 23.83
C LEU A 7 16.83 -12.29 24.37
N ASP A 8 15.69 -11.93 24.94
CA ASP A 8 14.59 -12.87 25.14
C ASP A 8 13.78 -13.00 23.82
N PRO A 9 12.86 -13.98 23.74
CA PRO A 9 12.04 -14.16 22.55
C PRO A 9 11.22 -12.93 22.14
N GLU A 10 10.68 -12.17 23.08
CA GLU A 10 9.87 -10.98 22.79
C GLU A 10 10.71 -9.86 22.16
N ALA A 11 11.88 -9.59 22.73
CA ALA A 11 12.85 -8.64 22.21
C ALA A 11 13.42 -9.08 20.85
N LEU A 12 13.57 -10.39 20.62
CA LEU A 12 13.89 -10.92 19.30
C LEU A 12 12.80 -10.56 18.30
N ILE A 13 11.54 -10.89 18.60
CA ILE A 13 10.41 -10.64 17.70
C ILE A 13 10.30 -9.15 17.37
N ALA A 14 10.42 -8.26 18.36
CA ALA A 14 10.40 -6.81 18.11
C ALA A 14 11.50 -6.36 17.14
N ARG A 15 12.73 -6.88 17.30
CA ARG A 15 13.84 -6.61 16.37
C ARG A 15 13.61 -7.22 14.99
N LEU A 16 13.03 -8.41 14.93
CA LEU A 16 12.73 -9.12 13.69
C LEU A 16 11.63 -8.39 12.92
N CYS A 17 10.53 -8.00 13.56
CA CYS A 17 9.45 -7.19 12.97
C CYS A 17 10.00 -5.90 12.33
N THR A 18 10.88 -5.19 13.05
CA THR A 18 11.53 -3.97 12.53
C THR A 18 12.37 -4.28 11.28
N ARG A 19 13.08 -5.40 11.26
CA ARG A 19 13.89 -5.83 10.11
C ARG A 19 13.00 -6.25 8.94
N CYS A 20 11.95 -7.04 9.19
CA CYS A 20 10.95 -7.46 8.22
C CYS A 20 10.31 -6.26 7.52
N GLN A 21 9.82 -5.27 8.28
CA GLN A 21 9.23 -4.04 7.71
C GLN A 21 10.19 -3.31 6.76
N ARG A 22 11.48 -3.24 7.11
CA ARG A 22 12.50 -2.54 6.31
C ARG A 22 12.96 -3.33 5.08
N GLN A 23 12.94 -4.66 5.16
CA GLN A 23 13.57 -5.53 4.16
C GLN A 23 12.57 -6.33 3.32
N ARG A 24 11.27 -6.37 3.67
CA ARG A 24 10.22 -7.13 2.96
C ARG A 24 10.25 -6.93 1.45
N ALA A 25 10.43 -5.69 0.99
CA ALA A 25 10.49 -5.38 -0.43
C ALA A 25 11.73 -5.98 -1.12
N ALA A 26 12.88 -5.99 -0.43
CA ALA A 26 14.10 -6.62 -0.94
C ALA A 26 13.96 -8.15 -0.94
N TRP A 27 13.44 -8.72 0.14
CA TRP A 27 13.21 -10.15 0.26
C TRP A 27 12.24 -10.69 -0.80
N LEU A 28 11.16 -9.95 -1.12
CA LEU A 28 10.22 -10.28 -2.20
C LEU A 28 10.88 -10.30 -3.58
N ARG A 29 11.96 -9.52 -3.77
CA ARG A 29 12.77 -9.53 -4.99
C ARG A 29 13.83 -10.64 -4.99
N GLY A 30 13.87 -11.49 -3.97
CA GLY A 30 14.92 -12.50 -3.80
C GLY A 30 16.26 -11.90 -3.33
N GLU A 31 16.27 -10.64 -2.90
CA GLU A 31 17.46 -9.98 -2.36
C GLU A 31 17.58 -10.26 -0.85
N GLY A 32 18.76 -10.00 -0.31
CA GLY A 32 19.05 -10.11 1.11
C GLY A 32 20.14 -11.14 1.40
N LYS A 33 20.64 -11.11 2.65
CA LYS A 33 21.65 -12.06 3.13
C LYS A 33 20.99 -13.07 4.04
N TRP A 34 20.99 -14.32 3.61
CA TRP A 34 20.44 -15.46 4.32
C TRP A 34 21.53 -16.49 4.63
N PRO A 35 21.42 -17.25 5.72
CA PRO A 35 20.35 -17.17 6.72
C PRO A 35 20.53 -15.98 7.67
N LEU A 36 19.43 -15.47 8.24
CA LEU A 36 19.47 -14.42 9.24
C LEU A 36 19.90 -15.01 10.59
N ARG A 37 20.93 -14.40 11.19
CA ARG A 37 21.47 -14.85 12.48
C ARG A 37 21.34 -13.76 13.52
N PHE A 38 20.72 -14.07 14.65
CA PHE A 38 20.62 -13.18 15.80
C PHE A 38 21.38 -13.80 16.97
N SER A 39 22.38 -13.10 17.49
CA SER A 39 23.01 -13.50 18.74
C SER A 39 22.06 -13.17 19.89
N LEU A 40 21.83 -14.16 20.75
CA LEU A 40 20.94 -14.03 21.90
C LEU A 40 21.64 -13.41 23.11
N GLY A 41 22.95 -13.19 23.01
CA GLY A 41 23.77 -12.61 24.06
C GLY A 41 24.04 -13.62 25.17
N VAL A 42 25.06 -14.47 24.99
CA VAL A 42 25.47 -15.39 26.06
C VAL A 42 26.10 -14.56 27.19
N PRO A 43 25.63 -14.67 28.45
CA PRO A 43 26.23 -13.96 29.57
C PRO A 43 27.64 -14.49 29.87
N THR A 44 28.49 -13.64 30.43
CA THR A 44 29.76 -14.07 31.02
C THR A 44 29.52 -14.80 32.35
N GLU A 45 30.50 -15.55 32.85
CA GLU A 45 30.39 -16.25 34.15
C GLU A 45 30.01 -15.30 35.29
N ARG A 46 30.66 -14.12 35.35
CA ARG A 46 30.37 -13.09 36.36
C ARG A 46 28.94 -12.59 36.28
N GLU A 47 28.42 -12.34 35.08
CA GLU A 47 27.05 -11.85 34.88
C GLU A 47 26.03 -12.93 35.22
N ALA A 48 26.30 -14.19 34.85
CA ALA A 48 25.45 -15.32 35.19
C ALA A 48 25.35 -15.51 36.71
N GLN A 49 26.46 -15.38 37.44
CA GLN A 49 26.47 -15.42 38.91
C GLN A 49 25.65 -14.28 39.54
N GLN A 50 25.75 -13.07 38.98
CA GLN A 50 25.04 -11.90 39.49
C GLN A 50 23.53 -11.93 39.20
N HIS A 51 23.11 -12.68 38.18
CA HIS A 51 21.74 -12.69 37.67
C HIS A 51 21.22 -14.13 37.44
N LEU A 52 21.36 -15.01 38.42
CA LEU A 52 21.02 -16.44 38.30
C LEU A 52 19.55 -16.70 37.94
N ASP A 53 18.62 -16.04 38.63
CA ASP A 53 17.18 -16.25 38.38
C ASP A 53 16.78 -15.77 36.99
N TRP A 54 17.32 -14.63 36.56
CA TRP A 54 17.13 -14.13 35.21
C TRP A 54 17.71 -15.10 34.17
N MET A 55 18.92 -15.62 34.39
CA MET A 55 19.55 -16.58 33.46
C MET A 55 18.68 -17.84 33.30
N ARG A 56 18.15 -18.38 34.40
CA ARG A 56 17.26 -19.54 34.38
C ARG A 56 15.97 -19.24 33.62
N GLN A 57 15.33 -18.11 33.88
CA GLN A 57 14.12 -17.69 33.16
C GLN A 57 14.37 -17.47 31.68
N TRP A 58 15.51 -16.88 31.32
CA TRP A 58 15.91 -16.64 29.94
C TRP A 58 16.16 -17.94 29.18
N VAL A 59 16.92 -18.88 29.76
CA VAL A 59 17.12 -20.23 29.17
C VAL A 59 15.78 -20.95 29.00
N GLU A 60 14.92 -20.91 30.02
CA GLU A 60 13.61 -21.55 29.98
C GLU A 60 12.69 -20.93 28.93
N ALA A 61 12.73 -19.61 28.75
CA ALA A 61 11.98 -18.93 27.68
C ALA A 61 12.40 -19.42 26.29
N TRP A 62 13.71 -19.66 26.07
CA TRP A 62 14.21 -20.24 24.82
C TRP A 62 13.93 -21.73 24.68
N ASN A 63 13.89 -22.50 25.77
CA ASN A 63 13.45 -23.90 25.72
C ASN A 63 11.97 -24.03 25.31
N ARG A 64 11.13 -23.08 25.74
CA ARG A 64 9.70 -23.03 25.39
C ARG A 64 9.41 -22.41 24.02
N TRP A 65 10.43 -21.91 23.33
CA TRP A 65 10.26 -21.34 22.00
C TRP A 65 9.75 -22.40 21.02
N SER A 66 8.56 -22.17 20.49
CA SER A 66 7.90 -23.03 19.49
C SER A 66 7.74 -22.33 18.13
N GLY A 67 8.27 -21.11 18.00
CA GLY A 67 8.24 -20.35 16.75
C GLY A 67 9.23 -20.89 15.71
N PRO A 68 9.18 -20.36 14.48
CA PRO A 68 10.09 -20.78 13.43
C PRO A 68 11.53 -20.34 13.72
N GLY A 69 12.47 -20.89 12.94
CA GLY A 69 13.90 -20.68 13.13
C GLY A 69 14.54 -21.70 14.08
N ARG A 70 15.80 -22.00 13.84
CA ARG A 70 16.58 -22.97 14.63
C ARG A 70 17.39 -22.25 15.71
N ILE A 71 17.23 -22.70 16.95
CA ILE A 71 18.07 -22.24 18.06
C ILE A 71 19.37 -23.05 18.08
N GLU A 72 20.50 -22.36 18.06
CA GLU A 72 21.82 -22.93 18.25
C GLU A 72 22.20 -22.80 19.73
N TRP A 73 22.35 -23.96 20.38
CA TRP A 73 22.71 -24.07 21.79
C TRP A 73 24.22 -24.31 21.94
N ALA A 74 24.81 -23.73 22.99
CA ALA A 74 26.22 -23.90 23.29
C ALA A 74 26.44 -24.36 24.74
N GLU A 75 27.35 -25.32 24.91
CA GLU A 75 27.85 -25.69 26.23
C GLU A 75 28.84 -24.61 26.72
N ARG A 76 28.67 -24.14 27.95
CA ARG A 76 29.61 -23.29 28.67
C ARG A 76 30.05 -23.99 29.95
N ARG A 77 31.35 -23.92 30.22
CA ARG A 77 31.95 -24.43 31.45
C ARG A 77 32.41 -23.27 32.29
N TRP A 78 31.73 -23.06 33.40
CA TRP A 78 32.04 -22.02 34.36
C TRP A 78 32.53 -22.65 35.65
N SER A 79 33.59 -22.10 36.21
CA SER A 79 34.21 -22.59 37.44
C SER A 79 33.23 -22.64 38.63
N SER A 80 32.32 -21.66 38.72
CA SER A 80 31.37 -21.56 39.82
C SER A 80 30.01 -22.23 39.56
N LEU A 81 29.62 -22.35 38.29
CA LEU A 81 28.28 -22.81 37.88
C LEU A 81 28.32 -24.14 37.12
N GLY A 82 29.50 -24.73 36.93
CA GLY A 82 29.69 -25.98 36.23
C GLY A 82 29.35 -25.90 34.74
N ARG A 83 28.81 -26.99 34.20
CA ARG A 83 28.37 -27.09 32.81
C ARG A 83 26.97 -26.49 32.66
N GLN A 84 26.82 -25.53 31.77
CA GLN A 84 25.56 -24.86 31.44
C GLN A 84 25.30 -24.96 29.94
N GLN A 85 24.09 -25.37 29.56
CA GLN A 85 23.62 -25.25 28.18
C GLN A 85 22.88 -23.93 28.04
N VAL A 86 23.34 -23.08 27.12
CA VAL A 86 22.79 -21.73 26.93
C VAL A 86 22.45 -21.50 25.46
N PRO A 87 21.35 -20.77 25.17
CA PRO A 87 20.98 -20.46 23.80
C PRO A 87 21.93 -19.38 23.28
N GLU A 88 22.68 -19.67 22.22
CA GLU A 88 23.72 -18.78 21.72
C GLU A 88 23.19 -17.87 20.60
N ARG A 89 22.47 -18.48 19.65
CA ARG A 89 21.92 -17.80 18.46
C ARG A 89 20.58 -18.41 18.07
N ILE A 90 19.78 -17.64 17.36
CA ILE A 90 18.69 -18.17 16.53
C ILE A 90 18.98 -17.87 15.06
N VAL A 91 18.64 -18.81 14.19
CA VAL A 91 18.87 -18.78 12.75
C VAL A 91 17.55 -18.95 12.01
N PHE A 92 17.26 -18.03 11.10
CA PHE A 92 16.13 -18.14 10.16
C PHE A 92 16.70 -18.36 8.76
N ASP A 93 16.36 -19.49 8.15
CA ASP A 93 16.96 -19.93 6.88
C ASP A 93 16.33 -19.22 5.67
N SER A 94 15.12 -18.68 5.82
CA SER A 94 14.37 -18.06 4.72
C SER A 94 13.52 -16.86 5.15
N PRO A 95 13.11 -15.99 4.20
CA PRO A 95 12.16 -14.91 4.44
C PRO A 95 10.86 -15.36 5.10
N ILE A 96 10.29 -16.47 4.64
CA ILE A 96 9.02 -16.99 5.19
C ILE A 96 9.15 -17.32 6.67
N GLU A 97 10.24 -17.94 7.13
CA GLU A 97 10.43 -18.21 8.56
C GLU A 97 10.48 -16.92 9.39
N ALA A 98 11.19 -15.90 8.90
CA ALA A 98 11.27 -14.61 9.57
C ALA A 98 9.91 -13.91 9.63
N MET A 99 9.11 -14.00 8.57
CA MET A 99 7.76 -13.42 8.52
C MET A 99 6.76 -14.20 9.38
N THR A 100 6.82 -15.53 9.39
CA THR A 100 6.00 -16.40 10.26
C THR A 100 6.29 -16.10 11.72
N ALA A 101 7.56 -15.90 12.12
CA ALA A 101 7.89 -15.47 13.49
C ALA A 101 7.23 -14.13 13.87
N CYS A 102 7.02 -13.24 12.90
CA CYS A 102 6.32 -11.97 13.09
C CYS A 102 4.80 -12.08 13.00
N GLY A 103 4.22 -13.28 12.81
CA GLY A 103 2.79 -13.47 12.59
C GLY A 103 2.31 -13.02 11.21
N LEU A 104 3.21 -12.93 10.22
CA LEU A 104 2.93 -12.40 8.88
C LEU A 104 3.03 -13.47 7.79
N GLU A 105 2.83 -14.75 8.12
CA GLU A 105 2.90 -15.85 7.14
C GLU A 105 1.89 -15.68 5.99
N GLY A 106 0.61 -15.51 6.32
CA GLY A 106 -0.45 -15.32 5.33
C GLY A 106 -0.20 -14.11 4.42
N PRO A 107 -0.04 -12.89 4.98
CA PRO A 107 0.28 -11.70 4.19
C PRO A 107 1.54 -11.85 3.32
N TRP A 108 2.56 -12.57 3.80
CA TRP A 108 3.77 -12.83 3.01
C TRP A 108 3.50 -13.73 1.80
N ARG A 109 2.78 -14.85 2.00
CA ARG A 109 2.42 -15.76 0.89
C ARG A 109 1.57 -15.06 -0.16
N THR A 110 0.56 -14.29 0.26
CA THR A 110 -0.26 -13.48 -0.66
C THR A 110 0.61 -12.51 -1.46
N ALA A 111 1.58 -11.86 -0.81
CA ALA A 111 2.50 -10.96 -1.50
C ALA A 111 3.42 -11.68 -2.50
N GLU A 112 3.91 -12.87 -2.17
CA GLU A 112 4.70 -13.69 -3.10
C GLU A 112 3.88 -14.12 -4.32
N GLU A 113 2.66 -14.61 -4.11
CA GLU A 113 1.74 -15.05 -5.16
C GLU A 113 1.37 -13.90 -6.11
N ARG A 114 0.94 -12.76 -5.55
CA ARG A 114 0.58 -11.57 -6.34
C ARG A 114 1.79 -11.01 -7.09
N LEU A 115 2.96 -10.97 -6.46
CA LEU A 115 4.17 -10.50 -7.12
C LEU A 115 4.65 -11.47 -8.22
N ALA A 116 4.49 -12.78 -8.05
CA ALA A 116 4.79 -13.76 -9.07
C ALA A 116 3.90 -13.56 -10.30
N ARG A 117 2.59 -13.39 -10.11
CA ARG A 117 1.64 -13.08 -11.18
C ARG A 117 1.98 -11.76 -11.89
N ILE A 118 2.32 -10.70 -11.15
CA ILE A 118 2.76 -9.43 -11.73
C ILE A 118 4.06 -9.60 -12.52
N ARG A 119 5.01 -10.40 -12.03
CA ARG A 119 6.29 -10.64 -12.73
C ARG A 119 6.09 -11.39 -14.04
N GLU A 120 5.10 -12.28 -14.10
CA GLU A 120 4.75 -13.04 -15.30
C GLU A 120 4.08 -12.14 -16.36
N CYS A 121 3.06 -11.37 -15.98
CA CYS A 121 2.31 -10.57 -16.96
C CYS A 121 2.92 -9.18 -17.23
N TRP A 122 3.51 -8.56 -16.21
CA TRP A 122 4.04 -7.20 -16.25
C TRP A 122 5.44 -7.09 -15.62
N PRO A 123 6.48 -7.67 -16.23
CA PRO A 123 7.84 -7.72 -15.66
C PRO A 123 8.40 -6.35 -15.24
N VAL A 124 8.09 -5.29 -16.01
CA VAL A 124 8.51 -3.90 -15.74
C VAL A 124 7.95 -3.37 -14.42
N LEU A 125 6.76 -3.82 -14.02
CA LEU A 125 6.10 -3.37 -12.80
C LEU A 125 6.62 -4.08 -11.55
N ALA A 126 7.12 -5.32 -11.68
CA ALA A 126 7.47 -6.17 -10.54
C ALA A 126 8.43 -5.52 -9.51
N PRO A 127 9.54 -4.85 -9.90
CA PRO A 127 10.44 -4.21 -8.94
C PRO A 127 9.75 -3.12 -8.11
N HIS A 128 8.82 -2.38 -8.74
CA HIS A 128 8.04 -1.33 -8.11
C HIS A 128 6.91 -1.90 -7.24
N ALA A 129 6.15 -2.87 -7.75
CA ALA A 129 5.11 -3.57 -7.01
C ALA A 129 5.65 -4.19 -5.71
N ALA A 130 6.86 -4.77 -5.74
CA ALA A 130 7.51 -5.33 -4.55
C ALA A 130 7.70 -4.32 -3.39
N ARG A 131 7.69 -3.01 -3.68
CA ARG A 131 7.75 -1.95 -2.66
C ARG A 131 6.38 -1.61 -2.07
N ASN A 132 5.29 -1.96 -2.74
CA ASN A 132 3.92 -1.65 -2.37
C ASN A 132 3.29 -2.80 -1.56
N TRP A 133 3.82 -3.03 -0.36
CA TRP A 133 3.33 -4.09 0.54
C TRP A 133 1.82 -4.02 0.79
N THR A 134 1.26 -2.82 0.94
CA THR A 134 -0.18 -2.66 1.17
C THR A 134 -1.01 -3.27 0.03
N VAL A 135 -0.60 -3.06 -1.22
CA VAL A 135 -1.29 -3.65 -2.39
C VAL A 135 -1.07 -5.17 -2.45
N LEU A 136 0.16 -5.62 -2.18
CA LEU A 136 0.52 -7.03 -2.29
C LEU A 136 0.00 -7.90 -1.15
N ALA A 137 -0.20 -7.36 0.06
CA ALA A 137 -0.41 -8.16 1.26
C ALA A 137 -1.63 -7.75 2.10
N GLU A 138 -2.07 -6.50 2.01
CA GLU A 138 -3.10 -5.94 2.91
C GLU A 138 -4.43 -5.68 2.20
N TRP A 139 -4.39 -5.42 0.89
CA TRP A 139 -5.59 -5.28 0.07
C TRP A 139 -6.36 -6.60 0.01
N GLN A 140 -7.68 -6.49 0.11
CA GLN A 140 -8.59 -7.60 -0.12
C GLN A 140 -8.41 -8.16 -1.53
N GLU A 141 -8.72 -9.44 -1.71
CA GLU A 141 -8.59 -10.12 -3.00
C GLU A 141 -9.40 -9.43 -4.09
N GLU A 142 -10.61 -8.98 -3.77
CA GLU A 142 -11.50 -8.30 -4.72
C GLU A 142 -10.91 -6.96 -5.20
N ASP A 143 -10.22 -6.22 -4.33
CA ASP A 143 -9.59 -4.95 -4.70
C ASP A 143 -8.34 -5.17 -5.54
N PHE A 144 -7.57 -6.22 -5.26
CA PHE A 144 -6.44 -6.60 -6.10
C PHE A 144 -6.90 -7.07 -7.48
N GLU A 145 -7.95 -7.90 -7.57
CA GLU A 145 -8.52 -8.32 -8.85
C GLU A 145 -9.12 -7.16 -9.65
N ARG A 146 -9.79 -6.21 -9.00
CA ARG A 146 -10.25 -4.97 -9.66
C ARG A 146 -9.09 -4.17 -10.24
N LEU A 147 -8.01 -4.00 -9.47
CA LEU A 147 -6.80 -3.33 -9.96
C LEU A 147 -6.23 -4.07 -11.16
N TRP A 148 -6.11 -5.39 -11.08
CA TRP A 148 -5.61 -6.22 -12.17
C TRP A 148 -6.43 -6.04 -13.44
N GLN A 149 -7.75 -6.25 -13.36
CA GLN A 149 -8.65 -6.14 -14.51
C GLN A 149 -8.68 -4.73 -15.09
N LEU A 150 -8.63 -3.70 -14.22
CA LEU A 150 -8.58 -2.32 -14.67
C LEU A 150 -7.29 -2.03 -15.43
N LEU A 151 -6.13 -2.43 -14.91
CA LEU A 151 -4.85 -2.20 -15.58
C LEU A 151 -4.78 -2.96 -16.91
N ASP A 152 -5.21 -4.21 -16.95
CA ASP A 152 -5.28 -5.02 -18.18
C ASP A 152 -6.17 -4.37 -19.24
N TRP A 153 -7.36 -3.91 -18.84
CA TRP A 153 -8.29 -3.24 -19.74
C TRP A 153 -7.74 -1.90 -20.27
N LEU A 154 -7.13 -1.09 -19.40
CA LEU A 154 -6.55 0.20 -19.78
C LEU A 154 -5.34 0.06 -20.70
N LEU A 155 -4.53 -0.99 -20.51
CA LEU A 155 -3.41 -1.28 -21.41
C LEU A 155 -3.88 -1.74 -22.79
N THR A 156 -5.02 -2.43 -22.87
CA THR A 156 -5.62 -2.87 -24.13
C THR A 156 -6.42 -1.78 -24.83
N HIS A 157 -6.90 -0.75 -24.10
CA HIS A 157 -7.73 0.34 -24.61
C HIS A 157 -7.22 1.74 -24.18
N PRO A 158 -6.01 2.14 -24.58
CA PRO A 158 -5.33 3.33 -24.04
C PRO A 158 -6.03 4.67 -24.32
N ASP A 159 -6.88 4.75 -25.36
CA ASP A 159 -7.58 5.97 -25.79
C ASP A 159 -9.09 5.75 -25.91
N SER A 160 -9.67 5.00 -24.97
CA SER A 160 -11.08 4.59 -25.03
C SER A 160 -12.08 5.75 -25.11
N GLY A 161 -11.73 6.94 -24.59
CA GLY A 161 -12.63 8.09 -24.53
C GLY A 161 -13.87 7.86 -23.64
N LEU A 162 -13.85 6.82 -22.81
CA LEU A 162 -14.94 6.49 -21.89
C LEU A 162 -14.86 7.32 -20.62
N LEU A 163 -16.02 7.57 -20.02
CA LEU A 163 -16.10 8.02 -18.62
C LEU A 163 -15.74 6.85 -17.70
N ILE A 164 -15.23 7.13 -16.50
CA ILE A 164 -14.89 6.11 -15.50
C ILE A 164 -16.04 5.12 -15.25
N ARG A 165 -17.28 5.60 -15.14
CA ARG A 165 -18.46 4.75 -14.89
C ARG A 165 -18.89 3.91 -16.10
N GLN A 166 -18.32 4.16 -17.28
CA GLN A 166 -18.57 3.37 -18.48
C GLN A 166 -17.52 2.27 -18.67
N LEU A 167 -16.49 2.21 -17.81
CA LEU A 167 -15.49 1.17 -17.88
C LEU A 167 -16.16 -0.20 -17.72
N PRO A 168 -15.92 -1.15 -18.64
CA PRO A 168 -16.52 -2.48 -18.58
C PRO A 168 -15.75 -3.39 -17.61
N VAL A 169 -15.41 -2.87 -16.43
CA VAL A 169 -14.67 -3.57 -15.38
C VAL A 169 -15.57 -3.70 -14.15
N PRO A 170 -16.11 -4.91 -13.87
CA PRO A 170 -17.03 -5.11 -12.76
C PRO A 170 -16.45 -4.67 -11.42
N GLY A 171 -17.22 -3.88 -10.66
CA GLY A 171 -16.82 -3.42 -9.33
C GLY A 171 -15.85 -2.23 -9.31
N VAL A 172 -15.39 -1.74 -10.47
CA VAL A 172 -14.66 -0.46 -10.57
C VAL A 172 -15.68 0.67 -10.74
N ASP A 173 -16.19 1.16 -9.63
CA ASP A 173 -16.99 2.39 -9.60
C ASP A 173 -16.15 3.63 -9.29
N GLY A 174 -16.78 4.81 -9.36
CA GLY A 174 -16.10 6.06 -9.06
C GLY A 174 -15.53 6.14 -7.64
N LYS A 175 -16.22 5.55 -6.65
CA LYS A 175 -15.80 5.57 -5.24
C LYS A 175 -14.60 4.66 -5.01
N TRP A 176 -14.60 3.47 -5.63
CA TRP A 176 -13.45 2.58 -5.61
C TRP A 176 -12.24 3.27 -6.24
N LEU A 177 -12.43 3.89 -7.41
CA LEU A 177 -11.33 4.55 -8.10
C LEU A 177 -10.80 5.77 -7.33
N GLU A 178 -11.67 6.55 -6.67
CA GLU A 178 -11.26 7.66 -5.80
C GLU A 178 -10.30 7.21 -4.68
N GLY A 179 -10.60 6.09 -4.02
CA GLY A 179 -9.76 5.53 -2.96
C GLY A 179 -8.43 4.96 -3.47
N HIS A 180 -8.39 4.47 -4.70
CA HIS A 180 -7.24 3.75 -5.26
C HIS A 180 -6.49 4.52 -6.36
N ARG A 181 -6.92 5.75 -6.69
CA ARG A 181 -6.44 6.55 -7.83
C ARG A 181 -4.93 6.65 -7.88
N ARG A 182 -4.29 6.89 -6.74
CA ARG A 182 -2.83 7.04 -6.65
C ARG A 182 -2.12 5.77 -7.13
N VAL A 183 -2.53 4.59 -6.64
CA VAL A 183 -1.93 3.30 -7.03
C VAL A 183 -2.18 3.01 -8.50
N VAL A 184 -3.43 3.18 -8.97
CA VAL A 184 -3.78 2.95 -10.38
C VAL A 184 -2.96 3.84 -11.31
N THR A 185 -2.91 5.14 -11.04
CA THR A 185 -2.14 6.12 -11.84
C THR A 185 -0.66 5.74 -11.88
N ASP A 186 -0.08 5.47 -10.72
CA ASP A 186 1.35 5.20 -10.53
C ASP A 186 1.80 3.88 -11.17
N TRP A 187 0.94 2.84 -11.14
CA TRP A 187 1.21 1.56 -11.78
C TRP A 187 0.99 1.63 -13.29
N LEU A 188 -0.09 2.27 -13.75
CA LEU A 188 -0.38 2.46 -15.17
C LEU A 188 0.73 3.27 -15.88
N ALA A 189 1.17 4.38 -15.28
CA ALA A 189 2.27 5.20 -15.79
C ALA A 189 3.53 4.37 -16.07
N ARG A 190 3.89 3.47 -15.14
CA ARG A 190 5.06 2.58 -15.30
C ARG A 190 4.86 1.53 -16.37
N LEU A 191 3.67 0.93 -16.44
CA LEU A 191 3.35 -0.05 -17.48
C LEU A 191 3.41 0.57 -18.87
N GLN A 192 3.07 1.85 -19.01
CA GLN A 192 3.15 2.60 -20.26
C GLN A 192 4.52 3.25 -20.53
N GLY A 193 5.48 3.16 -19.59
CA GLY A 193 6.77 3.87 -19.69
C GLY A 193 6.65 5.40 -19.64
N ARG A 194 5.54 5.93 -19.12
CA ARG A 194 5.22 7.37 -19.02
C ARG A 194 5.42 7.85 -17.58
N GLU A 195 6.66 7.81 -17.09
CA GLU A 195 6.97 8.33 -15.75
C GLU A 195 6.90 9.86 -15.78
N GLY A 196 5.83 10.44 -15.22
CA GLY A 196 5.56 11.88 -15.27
C GLY A 196 4.42 12.32 -14.35
N SER A 197 4.06 13.61 -14.39
CA SER A 197 2.98 14.18 -13.58
C SER A 197 1.60 14.11 -14.25
N GLU A 198 1.43 13.24 -15.25
CA GLU A 198 0.14 13.03 -15.88
C GLU A 198 -0.83 12.41 -14.88
N ASP A 199 -2.09 12.84 -14.94
CA ASP A 199 -3.12 12.25 -14.10
C ASP A 199 -3.74 11.03 -14.77
N LEU A 200 -4.53 10.30 -13.99
CA LEU A 200 -5.17 9.07 -14.46
C LEU A 200 -5.93 9.25 -15.79
N TYR A 201 -6.65 10.36 -15.98
CA TYR A 201 -7.47 10.54 -17.19
C TYR A 201 -6.61 10.66 -18.43
N ALA A 202 -5.50 11.40 -18.35
CA ALA A 202 -4.56 11.54 -19.45
C ALA A 202 -3.86 10.21 -19.76
N LEU A 203 -3.37 9.50 -18.74
CA LEU A 203 -2.69 8.21 -18.91
C LEU A 203 -3.61 7.11 -19.45
N ALA A 204 -4.87 7.11 -19.01
CA ALA A 204 -5.87 6.10 -19.36
C ALA A 204 -6.72 6.47 -20.58
N GLY A 205 -6.48 7.64 -21.21
CA GLY A 205 -7.28 8.16 -22.32
C GLY A 205 -8.78 8.24 -22.01
N LEU A 206 -9.12 8.58 -20.76
CA LEU A 206 -10.49 8.65 -20.28
C LEU A 206 -11.07 10.04 -20.49
N ARG A 207 -12.35 10.07 -20.82
CA ARG A 207 -13.10 11.32 -20.95
C ARG A 207 -13.34 11.95 -19.59
N ARG A 208 -13.13 13.25 -19.52
CA ARG A 208 -13.56 14.08 -18.39
C ARG A 208 -14.98 14.54 -18.61
N LEU A 209 -15.74 14.68 -17.52
CA LEU A 209 -16.99 15.42 -17.59
C LEU A 209 -16.66 16.88 -17.94
N PRO A 210 -17.43 17.51 -18.84
CA PRO A 210 -17.22 18.91 -19.18
C PRO A 210 -17.45 19.78 -17.94
N ALA A 211 -16.68 20.85 -17.81
CA ALA A 211 -16.94 21.86 -16.79
C ALA A 211 -18.34 22.45 -17.01
N ARG A 212 -19.09 22.65 -15.93
CA ARG A 212 -20.46 23.18 -15.99
C ARG A 212 -20.52 24.52 -15.29
N LEU A 213 -21.36 25.42 -15.82
CA LEU A 213 -21.71 26.68 -15.15
C LEU A 213 -23.20 26.67 -14.84
N ARG A 214 -23.53 27.16 -13.66
CA ARG A 214 -24.92 27.43 -13.26
C ARG A 214 -25.24 28.88 -13.60
N LEU A 215 -26.33 29.08 -14.33
CA LEU A 215 -26.81 30.38 -14.78
C LEU A 215 -28.20 30.63 -14.18
N ARG A 216 -28.40 31.83 -13.65
CA ARG A 216 -29.73 32.33 -13.33
C ARG A 216 -30.08 33.48 -14.24
N PHE A 217 -31.18 33.32 -14.97
CA PHE A 217 -31.73 34.40 -15.79
C PHE A 217 -32.61 35.25 -14.89
N LEU A 218 -32.28 36.53 -14.72
CA LEU A 218 -33.06 37.43 -13.85
C LEU A 218 -34.16 38.16 -14.62
N ASP A 219 -33.97 38.37 -15.92
CA ASP A 219 -34.91 39.04 -16.81
C ASP A 219 -36.08 38.12 -17.20
N ALA A 220 -37.31 38.59 -17.00
CA ALA A 220 -38.52 37.81 -17.27
C ALA A 220 -38.75 37.54 -18.77
N ASN A 221 -38.39 38.47 -19.65
CA ASN A 221 -38.53 38.29 -21.10
C ASN A 221 -37.53 37.24 -21.62
N LEU A 222 -36.31 37.25 -21.08
CA LEU A 222 -35.29 36.25 -21.38
C LEU A 222 -35.71 34.86 -20.88
N ARG A 223 -36.31 34.77 -19.68
CA ARG A 223 -36.92 33.52 -19.21
C ARG A 223 -38.01 33.02 -20.15
N CYS A 224 -38.91 33.89 -20.60
CA CYS A 224 -39.96 33.52 -21.57
C CYS A 224 -39.38 32.94 -22.86
N ARG A 225 -38.27 33.51 -23.37
CA ARG A 225 -37.55 32.97 -24.54
C ARG A 225 -36.95 31.59 -24.31
N LEU A 226 -36.65 31.23 -23.07
CA LEU A 226 -36.07 29.95 -22.66
C LEU A 226 -37.12 28.98 -22.10
N GLY A 227 -38.39 29.15 -22.49
CA GLY A 227 -39.48 28.26 -22.03
C GLY A 227 -39.79 28.39 -20.54
N GLY A 228 -39.45 29.54 -19.93
CA GLY A 228 -39.66 29.81 -18.51
C GLY A 228 -38.51 29.39 -17.60
N LEU A 229 -37.44 28.80 -18.15
CA LEU A 229 -36.27 28.38 -17.37
C LEU A 229 -35.54 29.60 -16.78
N GLY A 230 -35.46 29.65 -15.44
CA GLY A 230 -34.79 30.72 -14.71
C GLY A 230 -33.49 30.32 -14.01
N ASP A 231 -33.24 29.02 -13.87
CA ASP A 231 -32.08 28.45 -13.19
C ASP A 231 -31.67 27.18 -13.94
N ILE A 232 -30.54 27.25 -14.64
CA ILE A 232 -30.02 26.16 -15.47
C ILE A 232 -28.58 25.89 -15.12
N GLU A 233 -28.15 24.66 -15.33
CA GLU A 233 -26.75 24.29 -15.29
C GLU A 233 -26.41 23.55 -16.58
N ALA A 234 -25.39 24.01 -17.29
CA ALA A 234 -24.98 23.44 -18.58
C ALA A 234 -23.45 23.46 -18.72
N PRO A 235 -22.87 22.62 -19.61
CA PRO A 235 -21.48 22.70 -19.99
C PRO A 235 -21.06 24.12 -20.39
N VAL A 236 -19.84 24.52 -20.01
CA VAL A 236 -19.26 25.83 -20.35
C VAL A 236 -19.31 26.09 -21.85
N ASP A 237 -18.94 25.07 -22.65
CA ASP A 237 -18.89 25.20 -24.11
C ASP A 237 -20.29 25.42 -24.71
N ASP A 238 -21.32 24.74 -24.17
CA ASP A 238 -22.71 24.93 -24.59
C ASP A 238 -23.17 26.35 -24.26
N ILE A 239 -22.81 26.86 -23.08
CA ILE A 239 -23.13 28.22 -22.65
C ILE A 239 -22.41 29.26 -23.51
N ALA A 240 -21.15 29.03 -23.86
CA ALA A 240 -20.37 29.91 -24.72
C ALA A 240 -20.96 30.00 -26.13
N ALA A 241 -21.66 28.96 -26.59
CA ALA A 241 -22.34 28.93 -27.87
C ALA A 241 -23.74 29.59 -27.85
N LEU A 242 -24.27 29.96 -26.67
CA LEU A 242 -25.58 30.59 -26.56
C LEU A 242 -25.55 32.03 -27.08
N ASP A 243 -26.33 32.29 -28.14
CA ASP A 243 -26.58 33.64 -28.63
C ASP A 243 -27.76 34.28 -27.86
N LEU A 244 -27.42 34.85 -26.70
CA LEU A 244 -28.38 35.55 -25.84
C LEU A 244 -28.08 37.05 -25.86
N PRO A 245 -29.13 37.91 -25.97
CA PRO A 245 -28.95 39.36 -25.94
C PRO A 245 -28.74 39.85 -24.49
N LEU A 246 -27.63 39.46 -23.89
CA LEU A 246 -27.29 39.80 -22.51
C LEU A 246 -26.70 41.22 -22.46
N ALA A 247 -27.36 42.12 -21.75
CA ALA A 247 -26.83 43.47 -21.51
C ALA A 247 -25.96 43.55 -20.25
N CYS A 248 -26.21 42.68 -19.28
CA CYS A 248 -25.51 42.64 -18.00
C CYS A 248 -25.38 41.20 -17.50
N VAL A 249 -24.18 40.85 -17.02
CA VAL A 249 -23.88 39.55 -16.44
C VAL A 249 -23.24 39.76 -15.08
N PHE A 250 -23.78 39.09 -14.06
CA PHE A 250 -23.21 39.05 -12.73
C PHE A 250 -22.48 37.72 -12.55
N ILE A 251 -21.19 37.79 -12.17
CA ILE A 251 -20.41 36.61 -11.79
C ILE A 251 -20.41 36.53 -10.27
N VAL A 252 -20.99 35.48 -9.72
CA VAL A 252 -21.12 35.27 -8.28
C VAL A 252 -20.41 33.98 -7.90
N GLU A 253 -19.38 34.08 -7.05
CA GLU A 253 -18.59 32.93 -6.62
C GLU A 253 -19.36 32.03 -5.64
N ASN A 254 -20.14 32.63 -4.73
CA ASN A 254 -20.88 31.89 -3.72
C ASN A 254 -22.25 31.43 -4.24
N LEU A 255 -22.50 30.12 -4.19
CA LEU A 255 -23.76 29.53 -4.68
C LEU A 255 -25.00 30.07 -3.96
N GLN A 256 -24.97 30.22 -2.63
CA GLN A 256 -26.14 30.73 -1.89
C GLN A 256 -26.45 32.18 -2.25
N THR A 257 -25.42 33.01 -2.38
CA THR A 257 -25.59 34.39 -2.87
C THR A 257 -26.15 34.39 -4.29
N GLY A 258 -25.64 33.53 -5.17
CA GLY A 258 -26.14 33.39 -6.53
C GLY A 258 -27.61 32.98 -6.59
N LEU A 259 -28.07 32.11 -5.67
CA LEU A 259 -29.47 31.67 -5.55
C LEU A 259 -30.41 32.70 -4.90
N ALA A 260 -29.86 33.67 -4.16
CA ALA A 260 -30.64 34.73 -3.50
C ALA A 260 -30.91 35.95 -4.40
N PHE A 261 -30.24 36.06 -5.55
CA PHE A 261 -30.43 37.12 -6.54
C PHE A 261 -31.82 37.11 -7.21
#